data_AF-A0A3D6EI78-F1
#
_entry.id   AF-A0A3D6EI78-F1
#
_cell.length_a   1.000
_cell.length_b   1.000
_cell.length_c   1.000
_cell.angle_alpha   90.00
_cell.angle_beta   90.00
_cell.angle_gamma   90.00
#
_symmetry.space_group_name_H-M   'P 1'
#
loop_
_entity.id
_entity.type
_entity.pdbx_description
1 polymer ?
#
loop_
_entity_poly.entity_id
_entity_poly.type
_entity_poly.pdbx_seq_one_letter_code
_entity_poly.pdbx_strand_id
1 'polypeptide(L)'
;MGSSTERLFGLRPVTFRYKVHPEGPVHFGLIAEEVDEVMPELVVRGKDGQTETVAYQELAPMLLNEVQKQRRELQVLRAELEAVRAALNRLEPRP
;
A
#
# COMPACT_ATOMS: atom_id res chain seq x y z
N MET A 1 3.88 1.97 -13.86
CA MET A 1 3.72 2.13 -12.40
C MET A 1 4.96 1.69 -11.62
N GLY A 2 5.75 0.71 -12.07
CA GLY A 2 7.16 0.55 -11.63
C GLY A 2 7.34 0.49 -10.10
N SER A 3 8.48 0.96 -9.59
CA SER A 3 8.74 1.09 -8.15
C SER A 3 8.07 2.31 -7.50
N SER A 4 7.43 3.20 -8.27
CA SER A 4 6.87 4.44 -7.72
C SER A 4 5.71 4.20 -6.74
N THR A 5 4.99 3.08 -6.89
CA THR A 5 3.89 2.68 -6.02
C THR A 5 4.34 2.08 -4.68
N GLU A 6 5.63 1.81 -4.47
CA GLU A 6 6.15 1.34 -3.18
C GLU A 6 6.05 2.43 -2.10
N ARG A 7 6.06 3.71 -2.50
CA ARG A 7 5.86 4.83 -1.58
C ARG A 7 4.49 4.81 -0.89
N LEU A 8 3.51 4.09 -1.45
CA LEU A 8 2.21 3.88 -0.80
C LEU A 8 2.34 3.27 0.60
N PHE A 9 3.33 2.42 0.83
CA PHE A 9 3.55 1.80 2.14
C PHE A 9 4.02 2.79 3.22
N GLY A 10 4.50 3.96 2.81
CA GLY A 10 4.83 5.06 3.73
C GLY A 10 3.62 5.94 4.11
N LEU A 11 2.47 5.76 3.45
CA LEU A 11 1.27 6.51 3.78
C LEU A 11 0.66 5.98 5.08
N ARG A 12 0.06 6.89 5.86
CA ARG A 12 -0.55 6.58 7.16
C ARG A 12 -2.08 6.57 7.05
N PRO A 13 -2.73 5.38 7.05
CA PRO A 13 -4.18 5.31 7.15
C PRO A 13 -4.63 5.90 8.48
N VAL A 14 -5.69 6.72 8.41
CA VAL A 14 -6.31 7.33 9.58
C VAL A 14 -7.78 7.02 9.64
N THR A 15 -8.31 7.24 10.84
CA THR A 15 -9.73 7.14 11.14
C THR A 15 -10.18 8.48 11.70
N PHE A 16 -11.25 9.06 11.15
CA PHE A 16 -11.70 10.39 11.53
C PHE A 16 -13.22 10.54 11.47
N ARG A 17 -13.74 11.60 12.09
CA ARG A 17 -15.11 12.08 11.93
C ARG A 17 -15.06 13.51 11.41
N TYR A 18 -16.03 13.88 10.59
CA TYR A 18 -16.10 15.26 10.08
C TYR A 18 -16.43 16.23 11.22
N LYS A 19 -15.73 17.37 11.27
CA LYS A 19 -15.99 18.41 12.29
C LYS A 19 -17.42 18.95 12.24
N VAL A 20 -18.03 18.97 11.04
CA VAL A 20 -19.43 19.40 10.85
C VAL A 20 -20.44 18.39 11.40
N HIS A 21 -20.04 17.13 11.58
CA HIS A 21 -20.86 16.06 12.14
C HIS A 21 -20.03 15.17 13.09
N PRO A 22 -19.71 15.66 14.30
CA PRO A 22 -18.86 14.93 15.25
C PRO A 22 -19.44 13.58 15.71
N GLU A 23 -20.77 13.48 15.74
CA GLU A 23 -21.50 12.24 16.06
C GLU A 23 -21.79 11.38 14.81
N GLY A 24 -21.39 11.84 13.62
CA GLY A 24 -21.55 11.14 12.35
C GLY A 24 -20.65 9.91 12.24
N PRO A 25 -20.80 9.08 11.20
CA PRO A 25 -20.04 7.83 11.07
C PRO A 25 -18.53 8.06 11.08
N VAL A 26 -17.82 7.01 11.51
CA VAL A 26 -16.37 6.95 11.42
C VAL A 26 -15.97 6.72 9.97
N HIS A 27 -15.07 7.56 9.46
CA HIS A 27 -14.50 7.46 8.13
C HIS A 27 -13.07 6.93 8.19
N PHE A 28 -12.64 6.29 7.11
CA PHE A 28 -11.28 5.82 6.89
C PHE A 28 -10.70 6.59 5.72
N GLY A 29 -9.44 6.98 5.82
CA GLY A 29 -8.79 7.71 4.75
C GLY A 29 -7.35 8.05 5.06
N LEU A 30 -6.89 9.12 4.42
CA LEU A 30 -5.56 9.69 4.52
C LEU A 30 -5.69 11.20 4.73
N ILE A 31 -4.68 11.80 5.36
CA ILE A 31 -4.56 13.26 5.52
C ILE A 31 -3.79 13.79 4.31
N ALA A 32 -4.38 14.73 3.58
CA ALA A 32 -3.82 15.19 2.31
C ALA A 32 -2.44 15.83 2.47
N GLU A 33 -2.22 16.58 3.55
CA GLU A 33 -0.93 17.19 3.88
C GLU A 33 0.15 16.13 4.18
N GLU A 34 -0.18 15.05 4.89
CA GLU A 34 0.76 13.94 5.12
C GLU A 34 1.05 13.16 3.84
N VAL A 35 0.06 13.04 2.95
CA VAL A 35 0.26 12.44 1.64
C VAL A 35 1.15 13.32 0.77
N ASP A 36 1.04 14.65 0.83
CA ASP A 36 1.87 15.58 0.05
C ASP A 36 3.35 15.45 0.41
N GLU A 37 3.68 15.18 1.67
CA GLU A 37 5.06 14.96 2.13
C GLU A 37 5.69 13.67 1.55
N VAL A 38 4.89 12.61 1.39
CA VAL A 38 5.37 11.29 0.94
C VAL A 38 5.23 11.08 -0.56
N MET A 39 4.11 11.55 -1.11
CA MET A 39 3.65 11.29 -2.47
C MET A 39 2.87 12.50 -3.04
N PRO A 40 3.55 13.62 -3.35
CA PRO A 40 2.92 14.86 -3.85
C PRO A 40 2.06 14.66 -5.10
N GLU A 41 2.35 13.67 -5.93
CA GLU A 41 1.56 13.37 -7.12
C GLU A 41 0.15 12.84 -6.81
N LEU A 42 -0.11 12.42 -5.58
CA LEU A 42 -1.38 11.87 -5.13
C LEU A 42 -2.27 12.91 -4.45
N VAL A 43 -1.87 14.19 -4.44
CA VAL A 43 -2.71 15.28 -3.91
C VAL A 43 -3.25 16.16 -5.02
N VAL A 44 -4.49 16.61 -4.83
CA VAL A 44 -5.11 17.64 -5.67
C VAL A 44 -4.89 18.97 -4.96
N ARG A 45 -4.31 19.91 -5.70
CA ARG A 45 -4.06 21.27 -5.23
C ARG A 45 -5.13 22.23 -5.74
N GLY A 46 -5.54 23.15 -4.87
CA GLY A 46 -6.44 24.24 -5.20
C GLY A 46 -5.81 25.28 -6.12
N LYS A 47 -6.60 26.31 -6.47
CA LYS A 47 -6.16 27.41 -7.34
C LYS A 47 -5.02 28.25 -6.75
N ASP A 48 -4.90 28.25 -5.42
CA ASP A 48 -3.86 28.92 -4.65
C ASP A 48 -2.61 28.03 -4.43
N GLY A 49 -2.61 26.80 -4.96
CA GLY A 49 -1.52 25.84 -4.82
C GLY A 49 -1.52 25.07 -3.51
N GLN A 50 -2.50 25.32 -2.61
CA GLN A 50 -2.64 24.59 -1.36
C GLN A 50 -3.18 23.18 -1.59
N THR A 51 -2.76 22.25 -0.75
CA THR A 51 -3.22 20.87 -0.76
C THR A 51 -4.68 20.80 -0.26
N GLU A 52 -5.61 20.35 -1.10
CA GLU A 52 -7.04 20.34 -0.77
C GLU A 52 -7.56 18.92 -0.45
N THR A 53 -7.15 17.93 -1.24
CA THR A 53 -7.65 16.56 -1.09
C THR A 53 -6.68 15.54 -1.67
N VAL A 54 -6.87 14.27 -1.31
CA VAL A 54 -6.16 13.13 -1.89
C VAL A 54 -6.88 12.67 -3.17
N ALA A 55 -6.12 12.36 -4.20
CA ALA A 55 -6.58 11.77 -5.45
C ALA A 55 -6.94 10.28 -5.26
N TYR A 56 -7.99 9.98 -4.49
CA TYR A 56 -8.38 8.62 -4.12
C TYR A 56 -8.65 7.69 -5.30
N GLN A 57 -9.06 8.23 -6.45
CA GLN A 57 -9.26 7.44 -7.67
C GLN A 57 -7.96 6.79 -8.18
N GLU A 58 -6.79 7.39 -7.90
CA GLU A 58 -5.49 6.87 -8.32
C GLU A 58 -4.97 5.79 -7.35
N LEU A 59 -5.44 5.77 -6.10
CA LEU A 59 -5.02 4.77 -5.11
C LEU A 59 -5.36 3.34 -5.52
N ALA A 60 -6.56 3.12 -6.07
CA ALA A 60 -7.02 1.78 -6.43
C ALA A 60 -6.11 1.07 -7.46
N PRO A 61 -5.76 1.65 -8.63
CA PRO A 61 -4.83 1.02 -9.56
C PRO A 61 -3.41 0.88 -8.98
N MET A 62 -2.97 1.82 -8.13
CA MET A 62 -1.65 1.75 -7.50
C MET A 62 -1.55 0.60 -6.49
N LEU A 63 -2.57 0.43 -5.66
CA LEU A 63 -2.70 -0.71 -4.74
C LEU A 63 -2.79 -2.03 -5.49
N LEU A 64 -3.51 -2.08 -6.62
CA LEU A 64 -3.55 -3.28 -7.46
C LEU A 64 -2.17 -3.66 -7.97
N ASN A 65 -1.34 -2.69 -8.38
CA ASN A 65 0.03 -2.94 -8.79
C ASN A 65 0.87 -3.57 -7.66
N GLU A 66 0.75 -3.06 -6.43
CA GLU A 66 1.45 -3.63 -5.27
C GLU A 66 0.95 -5.05 -4.92
N VAL A 67 -0.36 -5.30 -4.97
CA VAL A 67 -0.92 -6.66 -4.77
C VAL A 67 -0.40 -7.63 -5.84
N GLN A 68 -0.27 -7.19 -7.09
CA GLN A 68 0.29 -8.01 -8.16
C GLN A 68 1.78 -8.30 -7.95
N LYS A 69 2.57 -7.32 -7.49
CA LYS A 69 3.98 -7.53 -7.11
C LYS A 69 4.11 -8.54 -5.98
N GLN A 70 3.37 -8.34 -4.88
CA GLN A 70 3.35 -9.25 -3.74
C GLN A 70 2.95 -10.67 -4.14
N ARG A 71 1.98 -10.83 -5.05
CA ARG A 71 1.61 -12.15 -5.57
C ARG A 71 2.77 -12.85 -6.30
N ARG A 72 3.55 -12.12 -7.09
CA ARG A 72 4.72 -12.67 -7.79
C ARG A 72 5.82 -13.06 -6.80
N GLU A 73 6.10 -12.20 -5.83
CA GLU A 73 7.08 -12.48 -4.78
C GLU A 73 6.70 -13.71 -3.96
N LEU A 74 5.42 -13.84 -3.56
CA LEU A 74 4.91 -15.02 -2.88
C LEU A 74 5.04 -16.30 -3.71
N GLN A 75 4.90 -16.23 -5.03
CA GLN A 75 5.10 -17.39 -5.90
C GLN A 75 6.58 -17.82 -5.92
N VAL A 76 7.50 -16.87 -5.99
CA VAL A 76 8.94 -17.13 -5.95
C VAL A 76 9.34 -17.74 -4.60
N LEU A 77 8.94 -17.11 -3.49
CA LEU A 77 9.24 -17.59 -2.14
C LEU A 77 8.68 -19.00 -1.88
N ARG A 78 7.48 -19.32 -2.40
CA ARG A 78 6.92 -20.67 -2.30
C ARG A 78 7.75 -21.70 -3.08
N ALA A 79 8.20 -21.36 -4.28
CA ALA A 79 9.03 -22.27 -5.08
C ALA A 79 10.39 -22.52 -4.39
N GLU A 80 11.01 -21.48 -3.83
CA GLU A 80 12.24 -21.59 -3.05
C GLU A 80 12.05 -22.46 -1.80
N LEU A 81 10.95 -22.25 -1.07
CA LEU A 81 10.63 -23.04 0.11
C LEU A 81 10.47 -24.54 -0.22
N GLU A 82 9.80 -24.87 -1.31
CA GLU A 82 9.67 -26.27 -1.76
C GLU A 82 11.02 -26.86 -2.18
N ALA A 83 11.88 -26.08 -2.85
CA ALA A 83 13.23 -26.51 -3.20
C ALA A 83 14.09 -26.79 -1.96
N VAL A 84 14.02 -25.91 -0.95
CA VAL A 84 14.72 -26.08 0.34
C VAL A 84 14.20 -27.30 1.09
N ARG A 85 12.87 -27.49 1.18
CA ARG A 85 12.27 -28.69 1.79
C ARG A 85 12.72 -29.98 1.11
N ALA A 86 12.75 -29.99 -0.22
CA ALA A 86 13.24 -31.13 -0.99
C ALA A 86 14.74 -31.39 -0.80
N ALA A 87 15.55 -30.37 -0.54
CA ALA A 87 16.96 -30.52 -0.22
C ALA A 87 17.15 -31.09 1.20
N LEU A 88 16.40 -30.58 2.19
CA LEU A 88 16.46 -31.06 3.58
C LEU A 88 16.08 -32.54 3.69
N ASN A 89 14.98 -32.95 3.03
CA ASN A 89 14.54 -34.35 3.00
C ASN A 89 15.56 -35.31 2.37
N ARG A 90 16.49 -34.80 1.54
CA ARG A 90 17.59 -35.60 0.96
C ARG A 90 18.78 -35.74 1.90
N LEU A 91 18.94 -34.81 2.84
CA LEU A 91 20.04 -34.77 3.80
C LEU A 91 19.71 -35.46 5.11
N GLU A 92 18.42 -35.58 5.46
CA GLU A 92 17.98 -36.39 6.59
C GLU A 92 17.84 -37.86 6.14
N PRO A 93 18.78 -38.76 6.49
CA PRO A 93 18.60 -40.17 6.22
C PRO A 93 17.35 -40.64 6.97
N ARG A 94 16.38 -41.16 6.21
CA ARG A 94 15.16 -41.75 6.75
C ARG A 94 15.57 -42.89 7.70
N PRO A 95 15.07 -42.94 8.95
CA PRO A 95 15.36 -44.03 9.87
C PRO A 95 14.82 -45.37 9.37
#